data_AF-A0A9K3H427-F1
#
_entry.id   AF-A0A9K3H427-F1
#
_cell.length_a   1.000
_cell.length_b   1.000
_cell.length_c   1.000
_cell.angle_alpha   90.00
_cell.angle_beta   90.00
_cell.angle_gamma   90.00
#
_symmetry.space_group_name_H-M   'P 1'
#
loop_
_entity.id
_entity.type
_entity.pdbx_description
1 polymer ?
#
loop_
_entity_poly.entity_id
_entity_poly.type
_entity_poly.pdbx_seq_one_letter_code
_entity_poly.pdbx_strand_id
1 'polypeptide(L)'
;MMFLLFQLQRLLLLNNHMAVVISLFRLPDTVSRMAKLDFGLNPITIRLLHRSPQNEFINGIRREKKVDCFRYALTSWSRFMKSAGIQVGDTVYYSFDEIDQVLSVELVVPHMRHTD
;
A
#
# COMPACT_ATOMS: atom_id res chain seq x y z
N MET A 1 17.72 3.61 -25.25
CA MET A 1 17.82 2.35 -24.50
C MET A 1 19.14 2.35 -23.77
N MET A 2 19.13 2.61 -22.45
CA MET A 2 20.36 2.59 -21.65
C MET A 2 20.01 2.15 -20.23
N PHE A 3 20.35 0.91 -19.92
CA PHE A 3 20.46 0.42 -18.56
C PHE A 3 21.78 0.93 -18.00
N LEU A 4 21.72 1.73 -16.93
CA LEU A 4 22.85 1.93 -16.02
C LEU A 4 22.36 1.55 -14.63
N LEU A 5 22.65 0.30 -14.29
CA LEU A 5 22.54 -0.25 -12.95
C LEU A 5 23.86 0.04 -12.21
N PHE A 6 23.75 0.25 -10.90
CA PHE A 6 24.84 0.35 -9.91
C PHE A 6 25.42 1.74 -9.57
N GLN A 7 24.61 2.54 -8.88
CA GLN A 7 25.05 3.14 -7.60
C GLN A 7 24.12 2.67 -6.48
N LEU A 8 24.33 1.41 -6.09
CA LEU A 8 23.57 0.64 -5.12
C LEU A 8 24.17 0.83 -3.72
N GLN A 9 24.05 2.01 -3.10
CA GLN A 9 24.11 2.16 -1.62
C GLN A 9 23.72 3.53 -1.04
N ARG A 10 23.20 4.48 -1.82
CA ARG A 10 22.87 5.83 -1.30
C ARG A 10 21.55 6.40 -1.85
N LEU A 11 20.54 5.55 -1.98
CA LEU A 11 19.17 5.96 -2.35
C LEU A 11 18.08 5.24 -1.55
N LEU A 12 18.43 4.72 -0.36
CA LEU A 12 17.47 4.09 0.57
C LEU A 12 16.73 5.10 1.47
N LEU A 13 16.79 6.40 1.18
CA LEU A 13 16.17 7.45 2.00
C LEU A 13 15.19 8.37 1.24
N LEU A 14 14.87 8.06 -0.02
CA LEU A 14 13.91 8.86 -0.81
C LEU A 14 12.79 8.06 -1.48
N ASN A 15 12.73 6.74 -1.27
CA ASN A 15 11.62 5.94 -1.74
C ASN A 15 10.73 5.57 -0.57
N ASN A 16 9.46 5.95 -0.69
CA ASN A 16 8.38 5.86 0.30
C ASN A 16 8.07 4.41 0.75
N HIS A 17 9.05 3.69 1.31
CA HIS A 17 8.82 2.42 2.00
C HIS A 17 8.16 2.73 3.33
N MET A 18 6.87 2.99 3.27
CA MET A 18 6.05 3.22 4.44
C MET A 18 5.71 1.86 5.03
N ALA A 19 5.95 1.71 6.33
CA ALA A 19 5.56 0.52 7.09
C ALA A 19 4.33 0.86 7.94
N VAL A 20 3.29 0.02 7.89
CA VAL A 20 2.09 0.22 8.72
C VAL A 20 1.62 -1.09 9.34
N VAL A 21 1.19 -1.02 10.59
CA VAL A 21 0.53 -2.10 11.32
C VAL A 21 -0.93 -2.22 10.89
N ILE A 22 -1.34 -3.42 10.48
CA ILE A 22 -2.60 -3.65 9.75
C ILE A 22 -3.88 -3.34 10.52
N SER A 23 -3.87 -3.36 11.85
CA SER A 23 -5.04 -2.98 12.67
C SER A 23 -5.54 -1.55 12.38
N LEU A 24 -4.69 -0.70 11.80
CA LEU A 24 -4.99 0.69 11.44
C LEU A 24 -4.85 0.97 9.93
N PHE A 25 -4.56 -0.03 9.10
CA PHE A 25 -4.22 0.19 7.69
C PHE A 25 -5.48 0.51 6.88
N ARG A 26 -5.91 1.76 7.00
CA ARG A 26 -6.65 2.51 5.98
C ARG A 26 -5.60 3.13 5.06
N LEU A 27 -5.98 3.65 3.89
CA LEU A 27 -5.00 4.31 3.02
C LEU A 27 -4.33 5.43 3.83
N PRO A 28 -3.00 5.38 4.02
CA PRO A 28 -2.35 6.38 4.85
C PRO A 28 -2.55 7.77 4.23
N ASP A 29 -2.64 8.81 5.06
CA ASP A 29 -2.95 10.17 4.59
C ASP A 29 -1.95 10.65 3.53
N THR A 30 -0.70 10.19 3.59
CA THR A 30 0.31 10.42 2.56
C THR A 30 -0.08 9.81 1.21
N VAL A 31 -0.51 8.55 1.19
CA VAL A 31 -0.97 7.88 -0.04
C VAL A 31 -2.24 8.54 -0.56
N SER A 32 -3.17 8.90 0.34
CA SER A 32 -4.41 9.56 -0.04
C SER A 32 -4.17 10.91 -0.73
N ARG A 33 -3.19 11.68 -0.23
CA ARG A 33 -2.77 12.95 -0.85
C ARG A 33 -2.05 12.74 -2.18
N MET A 34 -1.12 11.78 -2.26
CA MET A 34 -0.43 11.43 -3.51
C MET A 34 -1.41 10.95 -4.58
N ALA A 35 -2.40 10.15 -4.20
CA ALA A 35 -3.48 9.68 -5.07
C ALA A 35 -4.54 10.77 -5.37
N LYS A 36 -4.37 11.98 -4.82
CA LYS A 36 -5.29 13.13 -5.01
C LYS A 36 -6.75 12.78 -4.72
N LEU A 37 -6.99 11.94 -3.71
CA LEU A 37 -8.32 11.41 -3.37
C LEU A 37 -9.28 12.48 -2.83
N ASP A 38 -8.75 13.61 -2.38
CA ASP A 38 -9.50 14.82 -2.04
C ASP A 38 -10.17 15.45 -3.28
N PHE A 39 -9.58 15.30 -4.46
CA PHE A 39 -10.08 15.86 -5.72
C PHE A 39 -10.92 14.85 -6.53
N GLY A 40 -10.72 13.54 -6.32
CA GLY A 40 -11.51 12.50 -6.98
C GLY A 40 -11.23 11.10 -6.44
N LEU A 41 -12.26 10.25 -6.35
CA LEU A 41 -12.15 8.87 -5.86
C LEU A 41 -11.64 7.93 -6.96
N ASN A 42 -10.50 8.26 -7.54
CA ASN A 42 -9.91 7.47 -8.60
C ASN A 42 -9.53 6.09 -8.06
N PRO A 43 -9.86 5.00 -8.77
CA PRO A 43 -9.44 3.67 -8.36
C PRO A 43 -7.92 3.57 -8.43
N ILE A 44 -7.33 2.83 -7.50
CA ILE A 44 -5.89 2.58 -7.46
C ILE A 44 -5.60 1.13 -7.85
N THR A 45 -4.49 0.93 -8.55
CA THR A 45 -4.01 -0.42 -8.87
C THR A 45 -3.22 -0.94 -7.69
N ILE A 46 -3.57 -2.13 -7.21
CA ILE A 46 -2.80 -2.83 -6.17
C ILE A 46 -1.91 -3.84 -6.86
N ARG A 47 -0.61 -3.80 -6.59
CA ARG A 47 0.37 -4.78 -7.07
C ARG A 47 1.00 -5.52 -5.89
N LEU A 48 0.97 -6.85 -5.92
CA LEU A 48 1.49 -7.71 -4.86
C LEU A 48 2.83 -8.31 -5.30
N LEU A 49 3.91 -7.56 -5.08
CA LEU A 49 5.26 -7.95 -5.51
C LEU A 49 5.85 -9.08 -4.66
N HIS A 50 5.44 -9.19 -3.41
CA HIS A 50 5.87 -10.24 -2.48
C HIS A 50 5.26 -11.63 -2.76
N ARG A 51 4.28 -11.74 -3.67
CA ARG A 51 3.65 -13.02 -4.03
C ARG A 51 4.32 -13.62 -5.26
N SER A 52 4.40 -14.94 -5.30
CA SER A 52 4.77 -15.71 -6.49
C SER A 52 3.62 -16.67 -6.83
N PRO A 53 2.97 -16.54 -8.00
CA PRO A 53 3.18 -15.50 -9.01
C PRO A 53 2.78 -14.10 -8.51
N GLN A 54 3.38 -13.06 -9.09
CA GLN A 54 2.97 -11.68 -8.84
C GLN A 54 1.52 -11.49 -9.30
N ASN A 55 0.78 -10.69 -8.54
CA ASN A 55 -0.63 -10.45 -8.79
C ASN A 55 -0.93 -8.96 -8.73
N GLU A 56 -1.77 -8.48 -9.63
CA GLU A 56 -2.26 -7.09 -9.60
C GLU A 56 -3.77 -7.03 -9.85
N PHE A 57 -4.42 -6.06 -9.21
CA PHE A 57 -5.84 -5.83 -9.37
C PHE A 57 -6.20 -4.38 -9.07
N ILE A 58 -7.20 -3.87 -9.76
CA ILE A 58 -7.73 -2.53 -9.52
C ILE A 58 -8.69 -2.58 -8.32
N ASN A 59 -8.60 -1.60 -7.43
CA ASN A 59 -9.49 -1.45 -6.29
C ASN A 59 -10.06 -0.04 -6.23
N GLY A 60 -11.38 0.06 -6.03
CA GLY A 60 -12.05 1.34 -5.89
C GLY A 60 -11.71 2.00 -4.57
N ILE A 61 -11.94 3.31 -4.50
CA ILE A 61 -11.77 4.10 -3.28
C ILE A 61 -13.14 4.51 -2.73
N ARG A 62 -13.30 4.39 -1.42
CA ARG A 62 -14.41 4.99 -0.67
C ARG A 62 -13.90 6.12 0.22
N ARG A 63 -14.67 7.20 0.27
CA ARG A 63 -14.47 8.28 1.23
C ARG A 63 -15.25 7.98 2.50
N GLU A 64 -14.60 8.05 3.64
CA GLU A 64 -15.22 7.97 4.95
C GLU A 64 -15.10 9.31 5.67
N LYS A 65 -16.17 9.70 6.37
CA LYS A 65 -16.18 10.92 7.19
C LYS A 65 -15.50 10.63 8.53
N LYS A 66 -14.53 11.47 8.91
CA LYS A 66 -14.00 11.61 10.28
C LYS A 66 -14.67 12.83 10.92
N VAL A 67 -14.50 13.00 12.23
CA VAL A 67 -15.08 14.13 12.99
C VAL A 67 -14.62 15.47 12.38
N ASP A 68 -13.33 15.60 12.06
CA ASP A 68 -12.74 16.87 11.57
C ASP A 68 -12.17 16.79 10.15
N CYS A 69 -12.19 15.63 9.49
CA CYS A 69 -11.63 15.47 8.14
C CYS A 69 -12.26 14.30 7.36
N PHE A 70 -11.79 14.07 6.14
CA PHE A 70 -12.07 12.85 5.39
C PHE A 70 -10.91 11.87 5.51
N ARG A 71 -11.23 10.59 5.40
CA ARG A 71 -10.25 9.51 5.26
C ARG A 71 -10.65 8.61 4.12
N TYR A 72 -9.68 7.96 3.49
CA TYR A 72 -9.91 7.14 2.32
C TYR A 72 -9.60 5.67 2.61
N ALA A 73 -10.38 4.80 2.00
CA ALA A 73 -10.21 3.36 2.16
C ALA A 73 -10.50 2.66 0.83
N LEU A 74 -9.92 1.47 0.65
CA LEU A 74 -10.30 0.61 -0.47
C LEU A 74 -11.75 0.13 -0.30
N THR A 75 -12.50 0.03 -1.39
CA THR A 75 -13.88 -0.50 -1.37
C THR A 75 -13.90 -1.97 -1.01
N SER A 76 -12.90 -2.75 -1.47
CA SER A 76 -12.78 -4.18 -1.22
C SER A 76 -11.61 -4.52 -0.30
N TRP A 77 -11.68 -4.09 0.96
CA TRP A 77 -10.61 -4.32 1.95
C TRP A 77 -10.35 -5.81 2.22
N SER A 78 -11.41 -6.60 2.39
CA SER A 78 -11.31 -8.04 2.63
C SER A 78 -10.65 -8.78 1.46
N ARG A 79 -10.97 -8.40 0.22
CA ARG A 79 -10.33 -8.93 -0.98
C ARG A 79 -8.84 -8.61 -0.99
N PHE A 80 -8.47 -7.37 -0.69
CA PHE A 80 -7.07 -6.95 -0.60
C PHE A 80 -6.30 -7.81 0.39
N MET A 81 -6.77 -7.91 1.65
CA MET A 81 -6.10 -8.71 2.67
C MET A 81 -5.98 -10.18 2.28
N LYS A 82 -7.06 -10.78 1.76
CA LYS A 82 -7.08 -12.18 1.33
C LYS A 82 -6.11 -12.44 0.17
N SER A 83 -6.09 -11.57 -0.84
CA SER A 83 -5.21 -11.71 -2.00
C SER A 83 -3.74 -11.51 -1.64
N ALA A 84 -3.44 -10.60 -0.71
CA ALA A 84 -2.10 -10.35 -0.21
C ALA A 84 -1.65 -11.34 0.89
N GLY A 85 -2.54 -12.16 1.43
CA GLY A 85 -2.22 -13.06 2.53
C GLY A 85 -1.85 -12.34 3.82
N ILE A 86 -2.42 -11.15 4.05
CA ILE A 86 -2.13 -10.29 5.20
C ILE A 86 -3.11 -10.58 6.34
N GLN A 87 -2.59 -10.61 7.57
CA GLN A 87 -3.38 -10.74 8.80
C GLN A 87 -3.32 -9.48 9.66
N VAL A 88 -4.26 -9.37 10.61
CA VAL A 88 -4.25 -8.29 11.59
C VAL A 88 -3.04 -8.43 12.51
N GLY A 89 -2.25 -7.37 12.58
CA GLY A 89 -1.01 -7.30 13.34
C GLY A 89 0.22 -7.26 12.44
N ASP A 90 0.13 -7.82 11.23
CA ASP A 90 1.24 -7.86 10.28
C ASP A 90 1.75 -6.45 9.96
N THR A 91 3.04 -6.35 9.69
CA THR A 91 3.67 -5.13 9.19
C THR A 91 3.79 -5.22 7.70
N VAL A 92 3.22 -4.24 6.99
CA VAL A 92 3.24 -4.22 5.53
C VAL A 92 4.10 -3.07 5.05
N TYR A 93 5.08 -3.42 4.22
CA TYR A 93 5.91 -2.48 3.48
C TYR A 93 5.35 -2.32 2.08
N TYR A 94 5.13 -1.07 1.71
CA TYR A 94 4.57 -0.74 0.42
C TYR A 94 5.20 0.55 -0.11
N SER A 95 5.07 0.73 -1.42
CA SER A 95 5.35 1.97 -2.12
C SER A 95 4.12 2.41 -2.92
N PHE A 96 4.04 3.70 -3.23
CA PHE A 96 2.97 4.25 -4.07
C PHE A 96 3.59 5.03 -5.23
N ASP A 97 3.21 4.66 -6.45
CA ASP A 97 3.52 5.40 -7.66
C ASP A 97 2.39 6.40 -7.95
N GLU A 98 2.68 7.69 -7.81
CA GLU A 98 1.70 8.75 -8.08
C GLU A 98 1.34 8.87 -9.56
N ILE A 99 2.25 8.56 -10.47
CA ILE A 99 2.03 8.73 -11.91
C ILE A 99 1.07 7.64 -12.39
N ASP A 100 1.38 6.39 -12.06
CA ASP A 100 0.61 5.23 -12.51
C ASP A 100 -0.54 4.86 -11.55
N GLN A 101 -0.65 5.57 -10.42
CA GLN A 101 -1.64 5.31 -9.35
C GLN A 101 -1.57 3.86 -8.84
N VAL A 102 -0.35 3.36 -8.63
CA VAL A 102 -0.08 1.96 -8.23
C VAL A 102 0.41 1.89 -6.79
N LEU A 103 -0.31 1.17 -5.94
CA LEU A 103 0.13 0.75 -4.61
C LEU A 103 0.82 -0.62 -4.71
N SER A 104 2.15 -0.65 -4.58
CA SER A 104 2.93 -1.87 -4.61
C SER A 104 3.19 -2.39 -3.19
N VAL A 105 2.69 -3.58 -2.87
CA VAL A 105 2.97 -4.31 -1.63
C VAL A 105 4.22 -5.15 -1.83
N GLU A 106 5.31 -4.70 -1.23
CA GLU A 106 6.65 -5.22 -1.47
C GLU A 106 7.06 -6.31 -0.49
N LEU A 107 6.64 -6.18 0.77
CA LEU A 107 6.93 -7.14 1.82
C LEU A 107 5.80 -7.13 2.86
N VAL A 108 5.43 -8.32 3.31
CA VAL A 108 4.55 -8.53 4.45
C VAL A 108 5.37 -9.28 5.49
N VAL A 109 5.56 -8.66 6.66
CA VAL A 109 6.22 -9.28 7.81
C VAL A 109 5.13 -9.76 8.77
N PRO A 110 4.96 -11.08 8.94
CA PRO A 110 3.97 -11.62 9.86
C PRO A 110 4.23 -11.11 11.28
N HIS A 111 3.18 -10.70 11.97
CA HIS A 111 3.28 -10.46 13.39
C HIS A 111 3.48 -11.79 14.11
N MET A 112 4.67 -12.03 14.64
CA MET A 112 4.91 -13.19 15.48
C MET A 112 4.07 -13.03 16.75
N ARG A 113 2.93 -13.73 16.80
CA ARG A 113 2.35 -14.07 18.09
C ARG A 113 3.32 -15.07 18.69
N HIS A 114 4.02 -14.67 19.75
CA HIS A 114 4.55 -15.65 20.68
C HIS A 114 3.36 -16.52 21.11
N THR A 115 3.28 -17.72 20.56
CA THR A 115 2.53 -18.81 21.19
C THR A 115 3.40 -19.28 22.34
N ASP A 116 3.03 -18.87 23.56
CA ASP A 116 3.29 -19.66 24.76
C ASP A 116 2.70 -21.07 24.61
#